data_AF-A0A4Q4YYS7-F1
#
_entry.id   AF-A0A4Q4YYS7-F1
#
_cell.length_a   1.000
_cell.length_b   1.000
_cell.length_c   1.000
_cell.angle_alpha   90.00
_cell.angle_beta   90.00
_cell.angle_gamma   90.00
#
_symmetry.space_group_name_H-M   'P 1'
#
loop_
_entity.id
_entity.type
_entity.pdbx_description
1 polymer ?
#
loop_
_entity_poly.entity_id
_entity_poly.type
_entity_poly.pdbx_seq_one_letter_code
_entity_poly.pdbx_strand_id
1 'polypeptide(L)'
;MALFGIMDRPWWVLQWVIQEIVLAQSITLHHGHFVAPWELFSLAARNYEHHRKDCCQNHYKYLHGNDTRHVEHFYRTIIELDDLRHKWQSILKNQAPIKINLRELLWQFRSRDTTDPKDKVFALFPLVNDWGN
;
A
#
# COMPACT_ATOMS: atom_id res chain seq x y z
N MET A 1 -9.97 2.79 18.60
CA MET A 1 -9.68 3.96 17.75
C MET A 1 -10.10 3.68 16.31
N ALA A 2 -10.58 4.67 15.56
CA ALA A 2 -11.16 4.47 14.22
C ALA A 2 -10.18 3.80 13.21
N LEU A 3 -8.89 4.14 13.28
CA LEU A 3 -7.85 3.54 12.44
C LEU A 3 -7.73 2.02 12.65
N PHE A 4 -7.85 1.55 13.90
CA PHE A 4 -7.84 0.13 14.21
C PHE A 4 -8.94 -0.62 13.47
N GLY A 5 -10.19 -0.13 13.54
CA GLY A 5 -11.31 -0.76 12.87
C GLY A 5 -11.16 -0.82 11.34
N ILE A 6 -10.50 0.18 10.75
CA ILE A 6 -10.19 0.20 9.32
C ILE A 6 -9.10 -0.82 8.98
N MET A 7 -8.00 -0.84 9.73
CA MET A 7 -6.84 -1.69 9.43
C MET A 7 -7.04 -3.17 9.75
N ASP A 8 -8.01 -3.50 10.62
CA ASP A 8 -8.37 -4.88 10.93
C ASP A 8 -9.15 -5.59 9.80
N ARG A 9 -9.49 -4.86 8.72
CA ARG A 9 -10.24 -5.45 7.60
C ARG A 9 -9.35 -6.39 6.78
N PRO A 10 -9.79 -7.65 6.54
CA PRO A 10 -9.03 -8.61 5.73
C PRO A 10 -8.71 -8.13 4.32
N TRP A 11 -9.50 -7.18 3.79
CA TRP A 11 -9.28 -6.58 2.48
C TRP A 11 -7.84 -6.09 2.30
N TRP A 12 -7.22 -5.45 3.29
CA TRP A 12 -5.86 -4.90 3.18
C TRP A 12 -4.77 -5.92 2.85
N VAL A 13 -4.96 -7.18 3.26
CA VAL A 13 -3.96 -8.23 3.06
C VAL A 13 -4.20 -9.05 1.79
N LEU A 14 -5.34 -8.86 1.10
CA LEU A 14 -5.62 -9.62 -0.12
C LEU A 14 -4.69 -9.21 -1.26
N GLN A 15 -4.19 -10.21 -2.00
CA GLN A 15 -3.30 -10.01 -3.13
C GLN A 15 -3.95 -9.17 -4.25
N TRP A 16 -5.25 -9.36 -4.50
CA TRP A 16 -5.98 -8.63 -5.55
C TRP A 16 -6.07 -7.12 -5.31
N VAL A 17 -6.00 -6.67 -4.06
CA VAL A 17 -6.02 -5.23 -3.72
C VAL A 17 -4.86 -4.47 -4.36
N ILE A 18 -3.77 -5.15 -4.68
CA ILE A 18 -2.67 -4.53 -5.43
C ILE A 18 -3.19 -3.99 -6.76
N GLN A 19 -4.01 -4.74 -7.50
CA GLN A 19 -4.56 -4.27 -8.77
C GLN A 19 -5.56 -3.13 -8.57
N GLU A 20 -6.46 -3.29 -7.60
CA GLU A 20 -7.48 -2.29 -7.26
C GLU A 20 -6.87 -0.92 -6.96
N ILE A 21 -5.70 -0.91 -6.31
CA ILE A 21 -5.01 0.32 -5.93
C ILE A 21 -4.00 0.78 -6.97
N VAL A 22 -3.19 -0.10 -7.56
CA VAL A 22 -2.10 0.34 -8.45
C VAL A 22 -2.61 0.74 -9.82
N LEU A 23 -3.57 -0.02 -10.37
CA LEU A 23 -4.02 0.17 -11.76
C LEU A 23 -5.13 1.22 -11.90
N ALA A 24 -5.85 1.54 -10.82
CA ALA A 24 -6.98 2.47 -10.88
C ALA A 24 -6.55 3.89 -11.30
N GLN A 25 -7.43 4.64 -11.97
CA GLN A 25 -7.14 6.05 -12.31
C GLN A 25 -7.35 6.97 -11.10
N SER A 26 -8.41 6.72 -10.33
CA SER A 26 -8.74 7.39 -9.07
C SER A 26 -9.26 6.36 -8.08
N ILE A 27 -9.09 6.62 -6.78
CA ILE A 27 -9.42 5.66 -5.72
C ILE A 27 -10.16 6.40 -4.60
N THR A 28 -11.27 5.82 -4.17
CA THR A 28 -11.99 6.26 -2.97
C THR A 28 -12.23 5.04 -2.11
N LEU A 29 -11.81 5.10 -0.85
CA LEU A 29 -11.99 4.05 0.14
C LEU A 29 -13.32 4.25 0.85
N HIS A 30 -14.11 3.19 0.92
CA HIS A 30 -15.39 3.15 1.60
C HIS A 30 -15.34 2.17 2.79
N HIS A 31 -15.73 2.65 3.97
CA HIS A 31 -15.89 1.83 5.16
C HIS A 31 -17.13 2.28 5.94
N GLY A 32 -18.25 1.59 5.74
CA GLY A 32 -19.53 2.01 6.33
C GLY A 32 -19.89 3.42 5.87
N HIS A 33 -20.05 4.35 6.82
CA HIS A 33 -20.31 5.77 6.51
C HIS A 33 -19.03 6.59 6.27
N PHE A 34 -17.85 6.01 6.46
CA PHE A 34 -16.59 6.70 6.20
C PHE A 34 -16.21 6.55 4.73
N VAL A 35 -15.99 7.69 4.07
CA VAL A 35 -15.56 7.78 2.69
C VAL A 35 -14.39 8.74 2.62
N ALA A 36 -13.30 8.32 1.99
CA ALA A 36 -12.13 9.18 1.85
C ALA A 36 -11.33 8.84 0.59
N PRO A 37 -10.76 9.84 -0.09
CA PRO A 37 -9.88 9.62 -1.22
C PRO A 37 -8.57 8.94 -0.77
N TRP A 38 -7.95 8.17 -1.66
CA TRP A 38 -6.68 7.49 -1.39
C TRP A 38 -5.57 8.48 -0.99
N GLU A 39 -5.57 9.67 -1.57
CA GLU A 39 -4.60 10.73 -1.31
C GLU A 39 -4.60 11.16 0.16
N LEU A 40 -5.74 11.06 0.86
CA LEU A 40 -5.79 11.33 2.29
C LEU A 40 -4.99 10.27 3.08
N PHE A 41 -5.09 9.01 2.68
CA PHE A 41 -4.39 7.90 3.31
C PHE A 41 -2.88 7.98 3.04
N SER A 42 -2.49 8.20 1.77
CA SER A 42 -1.07 8.29 1.41
C SER A 42 -0.41 9.50 2.06
N LEU A 43 -1.06 10.67 2.09
CA LEU A 43 -0.54 11.85 2.81
C LEU A 43 -0.36 11.57 4.30
N ALA A 44 -1.35 10.95 4.96
CA ALA A 44 -1.24 10.60 6.37
C ALA A 44 -0.08 9.61 6.63
N ALA A 45 0.09 8.62 5.77
CA ALA A 45 1.18 7.64 5.87
C ALA A 45 2.57 8.28 5.69
N ARG A 46 2.73 9.18 4.71
CA ARG A 46 3.98 9.93 4.46
C ARG A 46 4.31 10.88 5.61
N ASN A 47 3.30 11.59 6.13
CA ASN A 47 3.47 12.45 7.30
C ASN A 47 3.95 11.64 8.50
N TYR A 48 3.35 10.48 8.78
CA TYR A 48 3.84 9.60 9.84
C TYR A 48 5.27 9.14 9.60
N GLU A 49 5.60 8.71 8.37
CA GLU A 49 6.95 8.26 8.03
C GLU A 49 8.03 9.35 8.27
N HIS A 50 7.73 10.59 7.87
CA HIS A 50 8.59 11.75 8.08
C HIS A 50 8.71 12.10 9.56
N HIS A 51 7.57 12.37 10.22
CA HIS A 51 7.55 12.88 11.58
C HIS A 51 8.05 11.89 12.62
N ARG A 52 7.95 10.56 12.39
CA ARG A 52 8.49 9.57 13.33
C ARG A 52 10.02 9.55 13.37
N LYS A 53 10.69 10.01 12.31
CA LYS A 53 12.15 10.04 12.19
C LYS A 53 12.72 11.44 12.48
N ASP A 54 11.90 12.48 12.29
CA ASP A 54 12.33 13.88 12.36
C ASP A 54 11.76 14.60 13.60
N CYS A 55 11.05 15.72 13.39
CA CYS A 55 10.71 16.70 14.43
C CYS A 55 9.77 16.19 15.54
N CYS A 56 9.10 15.04 15.35
CA CYS A 56 8.13 14.51 16.31
C CYS A 56 8.53 13.16 16.90
N GLN A 57 9.79 12.71 16.74
CA GLN A 57 10.26 11.40 17.21
C GLN A 57 9.93 11.13 18.69
N ASN A 58 10.01 12.15 19.55
CA ASN A 58 9.69 12.01 20.98
C ASN A 58 8.18 11.90 21.26
N HIS A 59 7.32 12.43 20.39
CA HIS A 59 5.87 12.34 20.56
C HIS A 59 5.38 10.89 20.41
N TYR A 60 5.98 10.14 19.49
CA TYR A 60 5.63 8.74 19.25
C TYR A 60 6.01 7.79 20.40
N LYS A 61 6.95 8.19 21.27
CA LYS A 61 7.28 7.41 22.48
C LYS A 61 6.13 7.34 23.48
N TYR A 62 5.18 8.27 23.40
CA TYR A 62 4.03 8.35 24.30
C TYR A 62 2.77 7.67 23.73
N LEU A 63 2.82 7.15 22.49
CA LEU A 63 1.72 6.33 21.98
C LEU A 63 1.67 5.00 22.74
N HIS A 64 0.46 4.59 23.11
CA HIS A 64 0.24 3.27 23.69
C HIS A 64 0.66 2.19 22.67
N GLY A 65 1.24 1.09 23.17
CA GLY A 65 1.85 0.07 22.30
C GLY A 65 0.92 -0.52 21.24
N ASN A 66 -0.38 -0.64 21.54
CA ASN A 66 -1.37 -1.07 20.55
C ASN A 66 -1.58 -0.01 19.46
N ASP A 67 -1.68 1.27 19.80
CA ASP A 67 -1.85 2.34 18.81
C ASP A 67 -0.62 2.43 17.89
N THR A 68 0.59 2.29 18.44
CA THR A 68 1.83 2.24 17.66
C THR A 68 1.80 1.12 16.62
N ARG A 69 1.32 -0.08 16.97
CA ARG A 69 1.22 -1.21 16.01
C ARG A 69 0.24 -0.93 14.87
N HIS A 70 -0.90 -0.33 15.16
CA HIS A 70 -1.90 -0.03 14.13
C HIS A 70 -1.42 1.05 13.19
N VAL A 71 -0.78 2.10 13.71
CA VAL A 71 -0.19 3.15 12.87
C VAL A 71 0.99 2.60 12.06
N GLU A 72 1.81 1.73 12.66
CA GLU A 72 2.91 1.06 11.96
C GLU A 72 2.40 0.17 10.82
N HIS A 73 1.35 -0.60 11.05
CA HIS A 73 0.72 -1.41 10.01
C HIS A 73 0.11 -0.54 8.91
N PHE A 74 -0.62 0.52 9.30
CA PHE A 74 -1.21 1.48 8.38
C PHE A 74 -0.18 2.07 7.43
N TYR A 75 0.87 2.74 7.93
CA TYR A 75 1.78 3.44 6.99
C TYR A 75 2.52 2.42 6.12
N ARG A 76 2.92 1.25 6.64
CA ARG A 76 3.63 0.25 5.82
C ARG A 76 2.76 -0.22 4.65
N THR A 77 1.50 -0.58 4.93
CA THR A 77 0.57 -1.05 3.90
C THR A 77 0.29 0.04 2.88
N ILE A 78 0.03 1.28 3.33
CA ILE A 78 -0.28 2.39 2.42
C ILE A 78 0.93 2.79 1.58
N ILE A 79 2.11 2.96 2.18
CA ILE A 79 3.33 3.34 1.46
C ILE A 79 3.73 2.28 0.43
N GLU A 80 3.65 0.99 0.78
CA GLU A 80 3.98 -0.09 -0.15
C GLU A 80 3.11 -0.05 -1.42
N LEU A 81 1.80 0.15 -1.26
CA LEU A 81 0.84 0.26 -2.37
C LEU A 81 1.02 1.57 -3.15
N ASP A 82 1.21 2.67 -2.42
CA ASP A 82 1.32 4.01 -2.99
C ASP A 82 2.63 4.18 -3.80
N ASP A 83 3.76 3.65 -3.32
CA ASP A 83 5.03 3.64 -4.05
C ASP A 83 4.89 2.88 -5.38
N LEU A 84 4.27 1.70 -5.37
CA LEU A 84 4.05 0.93 -6.58
C LEU A 84 3.08 1.64 -7.54
N ARG A 85 2.03 2.27 -7.02
CA ARG A 85 1.11 3.12 -7.80
C ARG A 85 1.84 4.26 -8.49
N HIS A 86 2.72 4.99 -7.79
CA HIS A 86 3.49 6.07 -8.38
C HIS A 86 4.43 5.56 -9.49
N LYS A 87 5.13 4.44 -9.26
CA LYS A 87 5.96 3.79 -10.30
C LYS A 87 5.13 3.46 -11.54
N TRP A 88 3.95 2.85 -11.36
CA TRP A 88 3.05 2.51 -12.44
C TRP A 88 2.57 3.73 -13.22
N GLN A 89 2.17 4.80 -12.52
CA GLN A 89 1.76 6.05 -13.16
C GLN A 89 2.91 6.70 -13.95
N SER A 90 4.15 6.64 -13.47
CA SER A 90 5.31 7.15 -14.20
C SER A 90 5.63 6.33 -15.45
N ILE A 91 5.40 5.01 -15.43
CA ILE A 91 5.46 4.14 -16.63
C ILE A 91 4.44 4.60 -17.66
N LEU A 92 3.17 4.76 -17.25
CA LEU A 92 2.09 5.19 -18.16
C LEU A 92 2.37 6.58 -18.78
N LYS A 93 3.03 7.47 -18.04
CA LYS A 93 3.41 8.80 -18.50
C LYS A 93 4.73 8.83 -19.28
N ASN A 94 5.38 7.70 -19.52
CA ASN A 94 6.71 7.58 -20.14
C ASN A 94 7.76 8.50 -19.49
N GLN A 95 7.67 8.73 -18.17
CA GLN A 95 8.54 9.68 -17.47
C GLN A 95 9.95 9.12 -17.20
N ALA A 96 10.07 7.80 -17.08
CA ALA A 96 11.34 7.13 -16.84
C ALA A 96 11.27 5.67 -17.32
N PRO A 97 12.40 5.05 -17.71
CA PRO A 97 12.47 3.63 -18.08
C PRO A 97 12.40 2.75 -16.81
N ILE A 98 11.29 2.84 -16.08
CA ILE A 98 11.04 2.04 -14.88
C ILE A 98 10.67 0.64 -15.33
N LYS A 99 11.43 -0.33 -14.86
CA LYS A 99 11.17 -1.76 -15.05
C LYS A 99 10.59 -2.33 -13.77
N ILE A 100 9.55 -3.13 -13.91
CA ILE A 100 8.91 -3.88 -12.84
C ILE A 100 8.91 -5.33 -13.30
N ASN A 101 9.71 -6.15 -12.64
CA ASN A 101 9.77 -7.58 -12.92
C ASN A 101 8.93 -8.38 -11.93
N LEU A 102 8.50 -9.56 -12.37
CA LEU A 102 7.65 -10.44 -11.55
C LEU A 102 8.32 -10.86 -10.24
N ARG A 103 9.66 -11.06 -10.25
CA ARG A 103 10.41 -11.51 -9.07
C ARG A 103 10.36 -10.48 -7.94
N GLU A 104 10.55 -9.21 -8.25
CA GLU A 104 10.47 -8.11 -7.29
C GLU A 104 9.07 -8.01 -6.70
N LEU A 105 8.02 -8.07 -7.53
CA LEU A 105 6.64 -8.03 -7.06
C LEU A 105 6.32 -9.24 -6.15
N LEU A 106 6.73 -10.44 -6.54
CA LEU A 106 6.54 -11.64 -5.72
C LEU A 106 7.25 -11.52 -4.37
N TRP A 107 8.47 -11.00 -4.35
CA TRP A 107 9.21 -10.78 -3.10
C TRP A 107 8.58 -9.73 -2.22
N GLN A 108 8.18 -8.59 -2.80
CA GLN A 108 7.54 -7.47 -2.12
C GLN A 108 6.22 -7.91 -1.46
N PHE A 109 5.33 -8.53 -2.23
CA PHE A 109 3.98 -8.90 -1.77
C PHE A 109 3.84 -10.35 -1.29
N ARG A 110 4.95 -11.02 -0.95
CA ARG A 110 4.94 -12.44 -0.57
C ARG A 110 4.05 -12.75 0.62
N SER A 111 3.86 -11.81 1.55
CA SER A 111 3.09 -12.02 2.78
C SER A 111 1.57 -11.80 2.64
N ARG A 112 1.08 -11.41 1.46
CA ARG A 112 -0.35 -11.19 1.23
C ARG A 112 -1.15 -12.49 1.08
N ASP A 113 -2.42 -12.44 1.42
CA ASP A 113 -3.32 -13.57 1.39
C ASP A 113 -4.01 -13.72 0.03
N THR A 114 -4.39 -14.95 -0.28
CA THR A 114 -5.06 -15.33 -1.53
C THR A 114 -6.13 -16.36 -1.23
N THR A 115 -7.30 -16.23 -1.84
CA THR A 115 -8.35 -17.26 -1.74
C THR A 115 -8.08 -18.40 -2.72
N ASP A 116 -7.80 -18.10 -4.00
CA ASP A 116 -7.22 -19.08 -4.93
C ASP A 116 -5.69 -18.93 -4.91
N PRO A 117 -4.92 -20.01 -4.64
CA PRO A 117 -3.45 -19.96 -4.64
C PRO A 117 -2.84 -19.38 -5.94
N LYS A 118 -3.52 -19.51 -7.08
CA LYS A 118 -3.07 -18.97 -8.36
C LYS A 118 -3.03 -17.44 -8.37
N ASP A 119 -3.89 -16.80 -7.58
CA ASP A 119 -3.98 -15.35 -7.47
C ASP A 119 -2.69 -14.73 -6.93
N LYS A 120 -1.86 -15.55 -6.24
CA LYS A 120 -0.56 -15.12 -5.76
C LYS A 120 0.34 -14.58 -6.87
N VAL A 121 0.15 -15.11 -8.07
CA VAL A 121 0.89 -14.74 -9.29
C VAL A 121 0.01 -13.91 -10.21
N PHE A 122 -1.24 -14.33 -10.49
CA PHE A 122 -2.10 -13.63 -11.46
C PHE A 122 -2.46 -12.21 -11.04
N ALA A 123 -2.55 -11.92 -9.74
CA ALA A 123 -2.78 -10.56 -9.26
C ALA A 123 -1.61 -9.61 -9.63
N LEU A 124 -0.41 -10.13 -9.90
CA LEU A 124 0.77 -9.33 -10.21
C LEU A 124 1.02 -9.17 -11.72
N PHE A 125 0.46 -10.06 -12.55
CA PHE A 125 0.73 -10.10 -13.99
C PHE A 125 0.50 -8.77 -14.72
N PRO A 126 -0.60 -8.04 -14.51
CA PRO A 126 -0.82 -6.77 -15.22
C PRO A 126 0.21 -5.69 -14.89
N LEU A 127 0.98 -5.86 -13.82
CA LEU A 127 1.97 -4.89 -13.34
C LEU A 127 3.38 -5.14 -13.88
N VAL A 128 3.62 -6.28 -14.53
CA VAL A 128 4.94 -6.67 -15.03
C VAL A 128 5.16 -6.06 -16.41
N ASN A 129 6.23 -5.27 -16.56
CA ASN A 129 6.67 -4.73 -17.85
C ASN A 129 8.08 -5.16 -18.24
N ASP A 130 8.75 -5.96 -17.40
CA ASP A 130 10.04 -6.59 -17.68
C ASP A 130 9.97 -8.07 -17.31
N TRP A 131 9.92 -8.92 -18.33
CA TRP A 131 9.81 -10.37 -18.16
C TRP A 131 11.18 -11.05 -18.03
N GLY A 132 12.28 -10.29 -18.12
CA GLY A 132 13.62 -10.84 -18.24
C GLY A 132 13.85 -11.45 -19.62
N ASN A 133 14.81 -10.91 -20.36
CA ASN A 133 15.40 -11.60 -21.50
C ASN A 133 16.52 -12.51 -21.02
#